data_AF-A0A2T4V2T6-F1
#
_entry.id   AF-A0A2T4V2T6-F1
#
_cell.length_a   1.000
_cell.length_b   1.000
_cell.length_c   1.000
_cell.angle_alpha   90.00
_cell.angle_beta   90.00
_cell.angle_gamma   90.00
#
_symmetry.space_group_name_H-M   'P 1'
#
loop_
_entity.id
_entity.type
_entity.pdbx_description
1 polymer ?
#
loop_
_entity_poly.entity_id
_entity_poly.type
_entity_poly.pdbx_seq_one_letter_code
_entity_poly.pdbx_strand_id
1 'polypeptide(L)'
;MSRRLSALLLSSCLTLPGLVLAGDLTPEQIARIRREEKAAAEKVNAAHGNKKSSELSAAERRQMIREQQEAIQEVMDKNGVSRKDYARQTARMGPEQNAQVEAADKALEAKEKAAQAAKSQEQGAGEIQVQNGFNDENPVTVEGQENGLPVVEHGIPAGEEGLPESE
;
A
#
# COMPACT_ATOMS: atom_id res chain seq x y z
N MET A 1 63.54 -1.65 -24.97
CA MET A 1 62.58 -2.47 -24.21
C MET A 1 61.34 -1.61 -23.97
N SER A 2 60.34 -1.72 -24.84
CA SER A 2 59.06 -1.04 -24.74
C SER A 2 58.15 -1.75 -23.74
N ARG A 3 57.61 -1.04 -22.75
CA ARG A 3 56.33 -1.40 -22.11
C ARG A 3 55.52 -0.14 -21.84
N ARG A 4 54.60 0.12 -22.77
CA ARG A 4 53.44 0.99 -22.56
C ARG A 4 52.45 0.20 -21.72
N LEU A 5 51.98 0.75 -20.59
CA LEU A 5 50.85 0.22 -19.85
C LEU A 5 49.96 1.39 -19.40
N SER A 6 49.01 1.67 -20.28
CA SER A 6 47.59 1.92 -20.00
C SER A 6 47.24 2.80 -18.80
N ALA A 7 46.94 4.06 -19.11
CA ALA A 7 46.05 4.91 -18.35
C ALA A 7 44.70 4.19 -18.15
N LEU A 8 44.42 3.75 -16.92
CA LEU A 8 43.09 3.33 -16.49
C LEU A 8 42.26 4.60 -16.25
N LEU A 9 41.50 4.98 -17.27
CA LEU A 9 40.37 5.90 -17.16
C LEU A 9 39.35 5.29 -16.19
N LEU A 10 39.35 5.77 -14.94
CA LEU A 10 38.20 5.60 -14.06
C LEU A 10 37.05 6.41 -14.65
N SER A 11 36.23 5.74 -15.46
CA SER A 11 34.89 6.17 -15.82
C SER A 11 34.04 6.16 -14.54
N SER A 12 34.15 7.23 -13.75
CA SER A 12 33.19 7.54 -12.71
C SER A 12 31.85 7.79 -13.38
N CYS A 13 30.97 6.79 -13.38
CA CYS A 13 29.55 6.94 -13.59
C CYS A 13 29.06 8.03 -12.63
N LEU A 14 28.82 9.23 -13.14
CA LEU A 14 27.89 10.16 -12.52
C LEU A 14 26.51 9.50 -12.56
N THR A 15 26.15 8.81 -11.49
CA THR A 15 24.75 8.66 -11.11
C THR A 15 24.25 10.05 -10.76
N LEU A 16 23.74 10.77 -11.76
CA LEU A 16 22.96 11.98 -11.55
C LEU A 16 21.71 11.60 -10.75
N PRO A 17 21.55 12.00 -9.48
CA PRO A 17 20.22 12.03 -8.89
C PRO A 17 19.42 13.05 -9.71
N GLY A 18 18.24 12.63 -10.17
CA GLY A 18 17.33 13.34 -11.08
C GLY A 18 17.59 14.84 -11.22
N LEU A 19 18.19 15.22 -12.35
CA LEU A 19 17.98 16.56 -12.88
C LEU A 19 16.48 16.67 -13.15
N VAL A 20 15.76 17.27 -12.20
CA VAL A 20 14.48 17.92 -12.44
C VAL A 20 14.80 19.03 -13.44
N LEU A 21 14.78 18.66 -14.71
CA LEU A 21 14.68 19.60 -15.81
C LEU A 21 13.49 20.51 -15.48
N ALA A 22 13.59 21.80 -15.77
CA ALA A 22 12.46 22.73 -15.77
C ALA A 22 11.46 22.33 -16.89
N GLY A 23 10.94 21.11 -16.81
CA GLY A 23 9.96 20.51 -17.70
C GLY A 23 8.58 20.60 -17.03
N ASP A 24 7.57 20.83 -17.87
CA ASP A 24 6.18 20.81 -17.45
C ASP A 24 5.85 19.55 -16.63
N LEU A 25 5.05 19.67 -15.57
CA LEU A 25 4.63 18.53 -14.73
C LEU A 25 4.02 17.43 -15.60
N THR A 26 4.39 16.19 -15.33
CA THR A 26 3.81 15.05 -16.05
C THR A 26 2.33 14.87 -15.68
N PRO A 27 1.50 14.31 -16.58
CA PRO A 27 0.08 14.05 -16.27
C PRO A 27 -0.10 13.11 -15.06
N GLU A 28 0.83 12.17 -14.85
CA GLU A 28 0.83 11.31 -13.66
C GLU A 28 1.09 12.08 -12.37
N GLN A 29 2.05 13.03 -12.37
CA GLN A 29 2.30 13.89 -11.21
C GLN A 29 1.11 14.78 -10.90
N ILE A 30 0.47 15.37 -11.90
CA ILE A 30 -0.73 16.19 -11.71
C ILE A 30 -1.88 15.34 -11.14
N ALA A 31 -2.08 14.12 -11.66
CA ALA A 31 -3.10 13.21 -11.14
C ALA A 31 -2.85 12.87 -9.66
N ARG A 32 -1.58 12.56 -9.32
CA ARG A 32 -1.17 12.29 -7.94
C ARG A 32 -1.42 13.49 -7.03
N ILE A 33 -0.98 14.68 -7.43
CA ILE A 33 -1.19 15.92 -6.67
C ILE A 33 -2.68 16.16 -6.43
N ARG A 34 -3.54 16.03 -7.45
CA ARG A 34 -5.00 16.19 -7.32
C ARG A 34 -5.61 15.24 -6.29
N ARG A 35 -5.16 13.98 -6.25
CA ARG A 35 -5.59 13.01 -5.24
C ARG A 35 -5.17 13.43 -3.84
N GLU A 36 -3.91 13.80 -3.70
CA GLU A 36 -3.34 14.20 -2.41
C GLU A 36 -3.99 15.49 -1.90
N GLU A 37 -4.25 16.46 -2.77
CA GLU A 37 -5.02 17.68 -2.48
C GLU A 37 -6.43 17.35 -1.98
N LYS A 38 -7.15 16.47 -2.69
CA LYS A 38 -8.51 16.04 -2.30
C LYS A 38 -8.50 15.33 -0.95
N ALA A 39 -7.57 14.39 -0.75
CA ALA A 39 -7.44 13.66 0.52
C ALA A 39 -7.04 14.61 1.68
N ALA A 40 -6.18 15.58 1.43
CA ALA A 40 -5.80 16.60 2.41
C ALA A 40 -6.99 17.50 2.78
N ALA A 41 -7.76 17.97 1.79
CA ALA A 41 -8.96 18.77 2.04
C ALA A 41 -10.03 17.97 2.79
N GLU A 42 -10.22 16.69 2.45
CA GLU A 42 -11.14 15.79 3.16
C GLU A 42 -10.70 15.55 4.61
N LYS A 43 -9.40 15.40 4.88
CA LYS A 43 -8.87 15.30 6.25
C LYS A 43 -9.16 16.55 7.07
N VAL A 44 -8.96 17.74 6.50
CA VAL A 44 -9.28 19.00 7.18
C VAL A 44 -10.79 19.09 7.41
N ASN A 45 -11.62 18.79 6.40
CA ASN A 45 -13.07 18.80 6.57
C ASN A 45 -13.55 17.83 7.63
N ALA A 46 -12.98 16.62 7.68
CA ALA A 46 -13.27 15.63 8.72
C ALA A 46 -12.89 16.13 10.11
N ALA A 47 -11.74 16.82 10.25
CA ALA A 47 -11.32 17.44 11.51
C ALA A 47 -12.30 18.54 11.99
N HIS A 48 -12.97 19.22 11.05
CA HIS A 48 -14.03 20.21 11.32
C HIS A 48 -15.45 19.61 11.36
N GLY A 49 -15.57 18.28 11.37
CA GLY A 49 -16.85 17.56 11.48
C GLY A 49 -17.70 17.58 10.21
N ASN A 50 -17.09 17.75 9.04
CA ASN A 50 -17.76 17.82 7.73
C ASN A 50 -18.89 18.86 7.65
N LYS A 51 -18.81 19.89 8.48
CA LYS A 51 -19.78 20.99 8.53
C LYS A 51 -19.71 21.82 7.27
N LYS A 52 -20.87 22.29 6.81
CA LYS A 52 -20.91 23.26 5.70
C LYS A 52 -20.40 24.62 6.18
N SER A 53 -19.96 25.45 5.23
CA SER A 53 -19.48 26.80 5.54
C SER A 53 -20.50 27.68 6.27
N SER A 54 -21.80 27.43 6.08
CA SER A 54 -22.92 28.08 6.77
C SER A 54 -23.09 27.66 8.23
N GLU A 55 -22.62 26.46 8.59
CA GLU A 55 -22.71 25.88 9.93
C GLU A 55 -21.48 26.22 10.78
N LEU A 56 -20.42 26.74 10.14
CA LEU A 56 -19.20 27.21 10.79
C LEU A 56 -19.33 28.68 11.20
N SER A 57 -18.85 29.00 12.40
CA SER A 57 -18.64 30.39 12.81
C SER A 57 -17.62 31.08 11.90
N ALA A 58 -17.61 32.40 11.87
CA ALA A 58 -16.63 33.14 11.08
C ALA A 58 -15.18 32.86 11.50
N ALA A 59 -14.94 32.57 12.78
CA ALA A 59 -13.62 32.22 13.29
C ALA A 59 -13.19 30.82 12.84
N GLU A 60 -14.05 29.81 13.01
CA GLU A 60 -13.80 28.43 12.55
C GLU A 60 -13.64 28.38 11.04
N ARG A 61 -14.45 29.12 10.28
CA ARG A 61 -14.31 29.19 8.82
C ARG A 61 -12.94 29.72 8.41
N ARG A 62 -12.43 30.77 9.06
CA ARG A 62 -11.08 31.31 8.80
C ARG A 62 -10.00 30.30 9.18
N GLN A 63 -10.18 29.56 10.26
CA GLN A 63 -9.25 28.52 10.68
C GLN A 63 -9.21 27.36 9.68
N MET A 64 -10.37 26.82 9.31
CA MET A 64 -10.50 25.77 8.30
C MET A 64 -9.86 26.19 6.97
N ILE A 65 -10.07 27.43 6.52
CA ILE A 65 -9.42 27.94 5.29
C ILE A 65 -7.89 27.94 5.41
N ARG A 66 -7.34 28.36 6.55
CA ARG A 66 -5.88 28.32 6.78
C ARG A 66 -5.36 26.89 6.77
N GLU A 67 -6.01 25.99 7.49
CA GLU A 67 -5.61 24.58 7.57
C GLU A 67 -5.70 23.89 6.20
N GLN A 68 -6.75 24.18 5.41
CA GLN A 68 -6.84 23.71 4.02
C GLN A 68 -5.68 24.23 3.17
N GLN A 69 -5.32 25.52 3.30
CA GLN A 69 -4.21 26.12 2.57
C GLN A 69 -2.85 25.53 2.97
N GLU A 70 -2.63 25.29 4.26
CA GLU A 70 -1.43 24.65 4.80
C GLU A 70 -1.32 23.20 4.34
N ALA A 71 -2.43 22.45 4.38
CA ALA A 71 -2.45 21.06 3.93
C ALA A 71 -2.18 20.96 2.41
N ILE A 72 -2.73 21.87 1.61
CA ILE A 72 -2.41 21.95 0.17
C ILE A 72 -0.93 22.34 -0.03
N GLN A 73 -0.39 23.27 0.75
CA GLN A 73 1.03 23.63 0.68
C GLN A 73 1.92 22.43 0.99
N GLU A 74 1.59 21.65 2.02
CA GLU A 74 2.33 20.45 2.39
C GLU A 74 2.31 19.40 1.27
N VAL A 75 1.18 19.22 0.57
CA VAL A 75 1.10 18.35 -0.62
C VAL A 75 2.05 18.83 -1.71
N MET A 76 2.10 20.14 -1.96
CA MET A 76 2.98 20.73 -2.97
C MET A 76 4.46 20.54 -2.62
N ASP A 77 4.81 20.78 -1.36
CA ASP A 77 6.17 20.60 -0.84
C ASP A 77 6.61 19.12 -0.92
N LYS A 78 5.71 18.18 -0.59
CA LYS A 78 5.95 16.73 -0.73
C LYS A 78 6.22 16.30 -2.17
N ASN A 79 5.59 16.95 -3.13
CA ASN A 79 5.79 16.66 -4.54
C ASN A 79 6.91 17.50 -5.17
N GLY A 80 7.55 18.39 -4.41
CA GLY A 80 8.61 19.27 -4.90
C GLY A 80 8.12 20.31 -5.93
N VAL A 81 6.83 20.67 -5.89
CA VAL A 81 6.20 21.55 -6.87
C VAL A 81 5.86 22.89 -6.25
N SER A 82 6.19 23.98 -6.94
CA SER A 82 5.74 25.32 -6.55
C SER A 82 4.26 25.51 -6.87
N ARG A 83 3.47 26.02 -5.91
CA ARG A 83 2.05 26.37 -6.11
C ARG A 83 1.82 27.24 -7.34
N LYS A 84 2.74 28.16 -7.60
CA LYS A 84 2.65 29.09 -8.73
C LYS A 84 2.81 28.35 -10.07
N ASP A 85 3.71 27.38 -10.15
CA ASP A 85 3.98 26.65 -11.38
C ASP A 85 2.89 25.60 -11.64
N TYR A 86 2.42 24.92 -10.60
CA TYR A 86 1.23 24.08 -10.68
C TYR A 86 0.00 24.86 -11.16
N ALA A 87 -0.29 26.03 -10.56
CA ALA A 87 -1.41 26.87 -10.96
C ALA A 87 -1.29 27.36 -12.42
N ARG A 88 -0.08 27.74 -12.86
CA ARG A 88 0.16 28.15 -14.25
C ARG A 88 -0.04 27.01 -15.23
N GLN A 89 0.44 25.83 -14.90
CA GLN A 89 0.31 24.68 -15.76
C GLN A 89 -1.14 24.23 -15.86
N THR A 90 -1.82 24.09 -14.73
CA THR A 90 -3.24 23.72 -14.68
C THR A 90 -4.13 24.72 -15.43
N ALA A 91 -3.85 26.02 -15.35
CA ALA A 91 -4.56 27.04 -16.11
C ALA A 91 -4.33 26.96 -17.64
N ARG A 92 -3.22 26.36 -18.08
CA ARG A 92 -2.88 26.17 -19.51
C ARG A 92 -3.37 24.83 -20.07
N MET A 93 -3.84 23.91 -19.21
CA MET A 93 -4.27 22.60 -19.67
C MET A 93 -5.55 22.71 -20.50
N GLY A 94 -5.47 22.23 -21.75
CA GLY A 94 -6.62 22.06 -22.62
C GLY A 94 -7.35 20.74 -22.37
N PRO A 95 -8.42 20.46 -23.13
CA PRO A 95 -9.20 19.24 -23.02
C PRO A 95 -8.37 17.95 -23.16
N GLU A 96 -7.41 17.92 -24.08
CA GLU A 96 -6.55 16.74 -24.30
C GLU A 96 -5.64 16.45 -23.10
N GLN A 97 -4.99 17.48 -22.55
CA GLN A 97 -4.14 17.32 -21.36
C GLN A 97 -4.97 16.90 -20.15
N ASN A 98 -6.18 17.43 -20.00
CA ASN A 98 -7.10 17.00 -18.96
C ASN A 98 -7.48 15.51 -19.11
N ALA A 99 -7.77 15.05 -20.32
CA ALA A 99 -8.05 13.64 -20.59
C ALA A 99 -6.85 12.73 -20.28
N GLN A 100 -5.61 13.19 -20.53
CA GLN A 100 -4.40 12.45 -20.16
C GLN A 100 -4.23 12.36 -18.64
N VAL A 101 -4.51 13.44 -17.91
CA VAL A 101 -4.48 13.43 -16.43
C VAL A 101 -5.55 12.48 -15.87
N GLU A 102 -6.75 12.48 -16.44
CA GLU A 102 -7.82 11.55 -16.04
C GLU A 102 -7.47 10.09 -16.36
N ALA A 103 -6.83 9.82 -17.49
CA ALA A 103 -6.36 8.49 -17.84
C ALA A 103 -5.25 8.03 -16.87
N ALA A 104 -4.32 8.91 -16.54
CA ALA A 104 -3.29 8.65 -15.53
C ALA A 104 -3.90 8.41 -14.15
N ASP A 105 -4.91 9.18 -13.76
CA ASP A 105 -5.66 8.99 -12.52
C ASP A 105 -6.30 7.59 -12.49
N LYS A 106 -7.04 7.19 -13.52
CA LYS A 106 -7.62 5.84 -13.62
C LYS A 106 -6.55 4.74 -13.57
N ALA A 107 -5.40 4.96 -14.20
CA ALA A 107 -4.30 4.00 -14.15
C ALA A 107 -3.71 3.86 -12.73
N LEU A 108 -3.58 4.96 -11.98
CA LEU A 108 -3.18 4.92 -10.57
C LEU A 108 -4.20 4.18 -9.70
N GLU A 109 -5.50 4.40 -9.94
CA GLU A 109 -6.57 3.67 -9.24
C GLU A 109 -6.50 2.17 -9.51
N ALA A 110 -6.31 1.78 -10.78
CA ALA A 110 -6.16 0.38 -11.16
C ALA A 110 -4.93 -0.26 -10.52
N LYS A 111 -3.79 0.44 -10.49
CA LYS A 111 -2.56 -0.01 -9.82
C LYS A 111 -2.78 -0.18 -8.32
N GLU A 112 -3.46 0.75 -7.66
CA GLU A 112 -3.78 0.66 -6.22
C GLU A 112 -4.73 -0.50 -5.93
N LYS A 113 -5.79 -0.68 -6.73
CA LYS A 113 -6.72 -1.82 -6.58
C LYS A 113 -6.02 -3.16 -6.82
N ALA A 114 -5.16 -3.25 -7.83
CA ALA A 114 -4.37 -4.45 -8.09
C ALA A 114 -3.38 -4.73 -6.94
N ALA A 115 -2.72 -3.70 -6.41
CA ALA A 115 -1.83 -3.84 -5.26
C ALA A 115 -2.58 -4.23 -3.97
N GLN A 116 -3.80 -3.73 -3.77
CA GLN A 116 -4.67 -4.14 -2.66
C GLN A 116 -5.12 -5.60 -2.82
N ALA A 117 -5.53 -6.02 -4.02
CA ALA A 117 -5.91 -7.40 -4.30
C ALA A 117 -4.73 -8.37 -4.09
N ALA A 118 -3.52 -8.00 -4.53
CA ALA A 118 -2.31 -8.78 -4.30
C ALA A 118 -1.98 -8.92 -2.80
N LYS A 119 -2.09 -7.83 -2.02
CA LYS A 119 -1.90 -7.87 -0.57
C LYS A 119 -2.93 -8.76 0.14
N SER A 120 -4.19 -8.73 -0.29
CA SER A 120 -5.23 -9.61 0.27
C SER A 120 -5.00 -11.09 -0.07
N GLN A 121 -4.44 -11.40 -1.25
CA GLN A 121 -4.08 -12.77 -1.63
C GLN A 121 -2.85 -13.28 -0.85
N GLU A 122 -1.86 -12.41 -0.59
CA GLU A 122 -0.69 -12.76 0.22
C GLU A 122 -1.05 -12.99 1.70
N GLN A 123 -2.02 -12.26 2.24
CA GLN A 123 -2.56 -12.50 3.59
C GLN A 123 -3.41 -13.77 3.69
N GLY A 124 -4.01 -14.24 2.58
CA GLY A 124 -4.80 -15.47 2.54
C GLY A 124 -3.97 -16.76 2.40
N ALA A 125 -2.67 -16.68 2.13
CA ALA A 125 -1.81 -17.85 1.89
C ALA A 125 -1.22 -18.48 3.17
N GLY A 126 -1.44 -17.88 4.35
CA GLY A 126 -0.89 -18.34 5.63
C GLY A 126 -1.92 -18.76 6.68
N GLU A 127 -3.22 -18.55 6.44
CA GLU A 127 -4.27 -18.93 7.37
C GLU A 127 -4.90 -20.26 6.92
N ILE A 128 -4.61 -21.34 7.65
CA ILE A 128 -5.35 -22.59 7.54
C ILE A 128 -6.80 -22.24 7.88
N GLN A 129 -7.66 -22.16 6.88
CA GLN A 129 -9.10 -22.02 7.10
C GLN A 129 -9.56 -23.29 7.82
N VAL A 130 -9.65 -23.24 9.15
CA VAL A 130 -10.31 -24.27 9.94
C VAL A 130 -11.78 -24.19 9.56
N GLN A 131 -12.20 -25.13 8.70
CA GLN A 131 -13.58 -25.25 8.28
C GLN A 131 -14.41 -25.72 9.48
N ASN A 132 -15.01 -24.76 10.18
CA ASN A 132 -15.96 -25.05 11.25
C ASN A 132 -17.28 -25.51 10.64
N GLY A 133 -17.41 -26.82 10.45
CA GLY A 133 -18.71 -27.47 10.25
C GLY A 133 -18.96 -28.01 8.84
N PHE A 134 -19.59 -29.18 8.82
CA PHE A 134 -20.17 -29.84 7.67
C PHE A 134 -21.26 -28.95 7.07
N ASN A 135 -21.15 -28.58 5.79
CA ASN A 135 -22.23 -27.92 5.05
C ASN A 135 -22.79 -28.89 4.01
N ASP A 136 -24.12 -28.90 3.87
CA ASP A 136 -24.88 -29.79 2.97
C ASP A 136 -24.52 -29.63 1.48
N GLU A 137 -23.84 -28.54 1.12
CA GLU A 137 -23.44 -28.24 -0.25
C GLU A 137 -22.16 -28.97 -0.71
N ASN A 138 -21.40 -29.61 0.20
CA ASN A 138 -20.23 -30.40 -0.17
C ASN A 138 -19.97 -31.55 0.81
N PRO A 139 -20.76 -32.65 0.74
CA PRO A 139 -20.54 -33.80 1.60
C PRO A 139 -19.24 -34.52 1.23
N VAL A 140 -18.35 -34.72 2.20
CA VAL A 140 -17.17 -35.57 2.04
C VAL A 140 -17.66 -37.02 1.91
N THR A 141 -17.62 -37.59 0.71
CA THR A 141 -17.80 -39.02 0.50
C THR A 141 -16.62 -39.77 1.09
N VAL A 142 -16.80 -40.34 2.28
CA VAL A 142 -15.88 -41.31 2.86
C VAL A 142 -16.14 -42.62 2.13
N GLU A 143 -15.38 -42.90 1.07
CA GLU A 143 -15.37 -44.23 0.46
C GLU A 143 -14.86 -45.23 1.51
N GLY A 144 -15.65 -46.28 1.72
CA GLY A 144 -15.48 -47.22 2.80
C GLY A 144 -14.19 -48.02 2.70
N GLN A 145 -13.50 -48.16 3.83
CA GLN A 145 -12.64 -49.31 4.08
C GLN A 145 -13.34 -50.18 5.11
N GLU A 146 -13.90 -51.28 4.61
CA GLU A 146 -14.48 -52.38 5.35
C GLU A 146 -13.54 -52.87 6.49
N ASN A 147 -14.15 -53.18 7.63
CA ASN A 147 -13.70 -54.19 8.58
C ASN A 147 -12.25 -54.07 9.10
N GLY A 148 -12.02 -53.12 10.01
CA GLY A 148 -10.86 -53.12 10.90
C GLY A 148 -11.25 -52.64 12.28
N LEU A 149 -11.48 -53.58 13.22
CA LEU A 149 -11.68 -53.30 14.64
C LEU A 149 -10.61 -52.31 15.14
N PRO A 150 -10.95 -51.30 15.95
CA PRO A 150 -9.93 -50.42 16.52
C PRO A 150 -9.04 -51.23 17.46
N VAL A 151 -7.81 -51.50 17.03
CA VAL A 151 -6.75 -52.07 17.88
C VAL A 151 -6.35 -50.98 18.86
N VAL A 152 -6.86 -51.07 20.08
CA VAL A 152 -6.32 -50.35 21.23
C VAL A 152 -5.09 -51.14 21.68
N GLU A 153 -3.89 -50.62 21.42
CA GLU A 153 -2.65 -51.17 21.98
C GLU A 153 -2.67 -51.00 23.51
N HIS A 154 -3.02 -52.07 24.22
CA HIS A 154 -2.68 -52.24 25.62
C HIS A 154 -1.20 -52.62 25.73
N GLY A 155 -0.36 -51.66 26.07
CA GLY A 155 0.99 -51.96 26.59
C GLY A 155 0.89 -52.62 27.96
N ILE A 156 1.21 -53.91 28.05
CA ILE A 156 1.42 -54.65 29.31
C ILE A 156 2.79 -55.39 29.23
N PRO A 157 3.36 -55.87 30.36
CA PRO A 157 4.50 -55.27 31.05
C PRO A 157 5.71 -56.24 31.18
N ALA A 158 6.88 -55.74 31.59
CA ALA A 158 7.96 -56.52 32.24
C ALA A 158 9.05 -55.51 32.65
N GLY A 159 9.53 -55.38 33.89
CA GLY A 159 9.62 -56.32 35.00
C GLY A 159 11.06 -56.26 35.51
N GLU A 160 11.24 -55.94 36.81
CA GLU A 160 12.44 -56.23 37.65
C GLU A 160 13.75 -55.46 37.33
N GLU A 161 14.53 -54.87 38.24
CA GLU A 161 14.74 -54.96 39.69
C GLU A 161 15.39 -53.64 40.17
N GLY A 162 15.07 -53.14 41.36
CA GLY A 162 16.10 -53.00 42.39
C GLY A 162 15.72 -52.02 43.50
N LEU A 163 15.16 -52.57 44.58
CA LEU A 163 15.17 -51.99 45.94
C LEU A 163 16.64 -51.81 46.41
N PRO A 164 16.95 -50.88 47.33
CA PRO A 164 16.78 -51.21 48.75
C PRO A 164 16.19 -50.10 49.63
N GLU A 165 15.81 -50.58 50.81
CA GLU A 165 15.10 -50.01 51.95
C GLU A 165 15.84 -48.89 52.73
N SER A 166 15.15 -48.43 53.79
CA SER A 166 15.56 -47.63 54.97
C SER A 166 15.45 -46.10 54.78
N GLU A 167 14.78 -45.32 55.64
CA GLU A 167 14.33 -45.46 57.05
C GLU A 167 13.01 -44.68 57.26
#